data_AF-A0A8J7B7P0-F1
#
_entry.id   AF-A0A8J7B7P0-F1
#
_cell.length_a   1.000
_cell.length_b   1.000
_cell.length_c   1.000
_cell.angle_alpha   90.00
_cell.angle_beta   90.00
_cell.angle_gamma   90.00
#
_symmetry.space_group_name_H-M   'P 1'
#
loop_
_entity.id
_entity.type
_entity.pdbx_description
1 polymer ?
#
loop_
_entity_poly.entity_id
_entity_poly.type
_entity_poly.pdbx_seq_one_letter_code
_entity_poly.pdbx_strand_id
1 'polypeptide(L)'
;MTVVYPRKTHSGMNARDILKQVVRDREIHWITLNRYRYNEQRSCKDLTNLIELINGQPPELARDLSRHVSDEARHALWLTELLVELGADIGTPPGISYIDEFERLIDQQTYQQEGRLEDGVIAALASINVTEKRGCEYFAAHLHALKDAPQTPENIKIRDTIARIFPEEVGHVRWGNRWLAQMAKKSLQHKEKVERAKRQYAAIEQAAYEAGMDIMAGAELRRLNNLLEVADTMPLWERPQYLMERLPETLLSPELQLTRLNVAQRAWERDPQIFMEKFVPMFLNGLKR
;
A
#
# COMPACT_ATOMS: atom_id res chain seq x y z
N MET A 1 19.73 6.12 -13.09
CA MET A 1 18.33 5.98 -12.62
C MET A 1 18.39 5.83 -11.12
N THR A 2 17.83 6.80 -10.38
CA THR A 2 17.83 6.75 -8.92
C THR A 2 16.61 5.93 -8.50
N VAL A 3 16.85 4.77 -7.88
CA VAL A 3 15.78 3.94 -7.33
C VAL A 3 15.25 4.65 -6.09
N VAL A 4 13.99 5.07 -6.11
CA VAL A 4 13.32 5.62 -4.93
C VAL A 4 12.92 4.43 -4.06
N TYR A 5 13.58 4.30 -2.91
CA TYR A 5 13.24 3.32 -1.89
C TYR A 5 12.26 3.95 -0.89
N PRO A 6 11.35 3.15 -0.31
CA PRO A 6 10.55 3.56 0.82
C PRO A 6 11.37 4.16 1.96
N ARG A 7 10.83 5.20 2.61
CA ARG A 7 11.49 5.80 3.78
C ARG A 7 11.12 5.03 5.04
N LYS A 8 12.00 5.12 6.06
CA LYS A 8 11.65 4.68 7.41
C LYS A 8 10.46 5.50 7.90
N THR A 9 9.55 4.84 8.60
CA THR A 9 8.41 5.51 9.21
C THR A 9 8.84 6.42 10.35
N HIS A 10 7.99 7.36 10.74
CA HIS A 10 8.23 8.26 11.87
C HIS A 10 8.51 7.54 13.21
N SER A 11 8.10 6.27 13.35
CA SER A 11 8.42 5.43 14.53
C SER A 11 9.81 4.78 14.47
N GLY A 12 10.54 4.95 13.35
CA GLY A 12 11.87 4.37 13.11
C GLY A 12 11.87 2.90 12.71
N MET A 13 10.71 2.23 12.73
CA MET A 13 10.56 0.82 12.36
C MET A 13 10.47 0.66 10.84
N ASN A 14 11.23 -0.31 10.30
CA ASN A 14 11.15 -0.73 8.90
C ASN A 14 10.33 -2.03 8.76
N ALA A 15 10.05 -2.44 7.52
CA ALA A 15 9.27 -3.65 7.25
C ALA A 15 9.82 -4.90 7.96
N ARG A 16 11.15 -5.09 8.06
CA ARG A 16 11.74 -6.24 8.76
C ARG A 16 11.44 -6.21 10.26
N ASP A 17 11.47 -5.04 10.88
CA ASP A 17 11.18 -4.90 12.31
C ASP A 17 9.71 -5.23 12.60
N ILE A 18 8.81 -4.77 11.73
CA ILE A 18 7.37 -5.05 11.80
C ILE A 18 7.11 -6.54 11.62
N LEU A 19 7.62 -7.14 10.53
CA LEU A 19 7.32 -8.54 10.21
C LEU A 19 7.89 -9.51 11.24
N LYS A 20 9.00 -9.18 11.92
CA LYS A 20 9.53 -9.96 13.06
C LYS A 20 8.56 -10.04 14.23
N GLN A 21 7.73 -9.02 14.44
CA GLN A 21 6.68 -9.05 15.46
C GLN A 21 5.44 -9.78 14.95
N VAL A 22 5.04 -9.52 13.71
CA VAL A 22 3.87 -10.16 13.07
C VAL A 22 3.97 -11.68 13.12
N VAL A 23 5.09 -12.28 12.71
CA VAL A 23 5.23 -13.75 12.67
C VAL A 23 5.21 -14.42 14.05
N ARG A 24 5.25 -13.66 15.15
CA ARG A 24 5.22 -14.19 16.53
C ARG A 24 3.81 -14.30 17.09
N ASP A 25 2.85 -13.54 16.56
CA ASP A 25 1.44 -13.60 16.96
C ASP A 25 0.63 -14.15 15.79
N ARG A 26 0.07 -15.36 15.97
CA ARG A 26 -0.63 -16.10 14.93
C ARG A 26 -1.83 -15.33 14.36
N GLU A 27 -2.59 -14.64 15.21
CA GLU A 27 -3.77 -13.90 14.78
C GLU A 27 -3.37 -12.73 13.89
N ILE A 28 -2.37 -11.96 14.33
CA ILE A 28 -1.83 -10.81 13.56
C ILE A 28 -1.22 -11.29 12.25
N HIS A 29 -0.50 -12.42 12.27
CA HIS A 29 0.10 -13.01 11.09
C HIS A 29 -0.94 -13.38 10.04
N TRP A 30 -2.05 -14.00 10.44
CA TRP A 30 -3.14 -14.34 9.53
C TRP A 30 -3.86 -13.12 9.00
N ILE A 31 -4.09 -12.09 9.82
CA ILE A 31 -4.63 -10.81 9.37
C ILE A 31 -3.72 -10.19 8.30
N THR A 32 -2.40 -10.23 8.48
CA THR A 32 -1.43 -9.74 7.49
C THR A 32 -1.51 -10.53 6.18
N LEU A 33 -1.62 -11.86 6.23
CA LEU A 33 -1.78 -12.69 5.04
C LEU A 33 -3.10 -12.41 4.30
N ASN A 34 -4.19 -12.22 5.04
CA ASN A 34 -5.48 -11.84 4.45
C ASN A 34 -5.44 -10.42 3.84
N ARG A 35 -4.62 -9.51 4.39
CA ARG A 35 -4.35 -8.21 3.75
C ARG A 35 -3.62 -8.37 2.42
N TYR A 36 -2.62 -9.23 2.31
CA TYR A 36 -2.00 -9.52 1.01
C TYR A 36 -3.04 -10.05 0.03
N ARG A 37 -3.82 -11.07 0.43
CA ARG A 37 -4.88 -11.65 -0.43
C ARG A 37 -5.84 -10.58 -0.95
N TYR A 38 -6.32 -9.71 -0.05
CA TYR A 38 -7.25 -8.65 -0.39
C TYR A 38 -6.62 -7.61 -1.33
N ASN A 39 -5.35 -7.28 -1.11
CA ASN A 39 -4.60 -6.37 -1.96
C ASN A 39 -4.44 -6.91 -3.38
N GLU A 40 -4.05 -8.18 -3.55
CA GLU A 40 -3.90 -8.76 -4.89
C GLU A 40 -5.21 -8.76 -5.68
N GLN A 41 -6.33 -9.02 -5.01
CA GLN A 41 -7.67 -8.93 -5.63
C GLN A 41 -8.01 -7.51 -6.07
N ARG A 42 -7.59 -6.50 -5.30
CA ARG A 42 -7.77 -5.11 -5.71
C ARG A 42 -6.87 -4.76 -6.90
N SER A 43 -5.60 -5.16 -6.86
CA SER A 43 -4.67 -4.95 -7.97
C SER A 43 -5.23 -5.50 -9.29
N CYS A 44 -5.89 -6.66 -9.27
CA CYS A 44 -6.59 -7.21 -10.44
C CYS A 44 -7.60 -6.22 -11.03
N LYS A 45 -8.43 -5.61 -10.17
CA LYS A 45 -9.46 -4.64 -10.58
C LYS A 45 -8.81 -3.39 -11.18
N ASP A 46 -7.81 -2.84 -10.52
CA ASP A 46 -7.17 -1.58 -10.95
C ASP A 46 -6.41 -1.76 -12.28
N LEU A 47 -5.71 -2.87 -12.44
CA LEU A 47 -5.05 -3.23 -13.68
C LEU A 47 -6.07 -3.46 -14.82
N THR A 48 -7.21 -4.09 -14.54
CA THR A 48 -8.27 -4.30 -15.52
C THR A 48 -8.88 -2.97 -15.96
N ASN A 49 -9.17 -2.07 -15.03
CA ASN A 49 -9.66 -0.72 -15.33
C ASN A 49 -8.66 0.04 -16.22
N LEU A 50 -7.36 -0.10 -15.97
CA LEU A 50 -6.34 0.51 -16.81
C LEU A 50 -6.33 -0.08 -18.23
N ILE A 51 -6.49 -1.39 -18.38
CA ILE A 51 -6.58 -2.06 -19.69
C ILE A 51 -7.77 -1.51 -20.49
N GLU A 52 -8.93 -1.37 -19.84
CA GLU A 52 -10.13 -0.79 -20.46
C GLU A 52 -9.90 0.68 -20.85
N LEU A 53 -9.29 1.47 -19.97
CA LEU A 53 -9.00 2.88 -20.21
C LEU A 53 -8.07 3.09 -21.41
N ILE A 54 -7.02 2.27 -21.55
CA ILE A 54 -6.09 2.40 -22.70
C ILE A 54 -6.69 1.88 -24.00
N ASN A 55 -7.84 1.20 -23.95
CA ASN A 55 -8.57 0.67 -25.10
C ASN A 55 -7.66 -0.04 -26.12
N GLY A 56 -6.79 -0.93 -25.59
CA GLY A 56 -5.85 -1.72 -26.38
C GLY A 56 -4.62 -0.96 -26.94
N GLN A 57 -4.38 0.29 -26.54
CA GLN A 57 -3.29 1.11 -27.09
C GLN A 57 -2.29 1.60 -26.03
N PRO A 58 -0.99 1.25 -26.13
CA PRO A 58 -0.39 0.35 -27.11
C PRO A 58 -0.67 -1.13 -26.80
N PRO A 59 -0.70 -2.03 -27.80
CA PRO A 59 -1.05 -3.43 -27.62
C PRO A 59 -0.05 -4.18 -26.73
N GLU A 60 1.22 -3.79 -26.74
CA GLU A 60 2.23 -4.38 -25.87
C GLU A 60 1.97 -4.06 -24.39
N LEU A 61 1.49 -2.84 -24.09
CA LEU A 61 1.13 -2.45 -22.73
C LEU A 61 -0.11 -3.21 -22.27
N ALA A 62 -1.14 -3.29 -23.11
CA ALA A 62 -2.35 -4.06 -22.81
C ALA A 62 -2.02 -5.53 -22.52
N ARG A 63 -1.11 -6.14 -23.30
CA ARG A 63 -0.63 -7.51 -23.07
C ARG A 63 0.12 -7.65 -21.76
N ASP A 64 1.05 -6.75 -21.46
CA ASP A 64 1.84 -6.81 -20.22
C ASP A 64 0.95 -6.61 -18.98
N LEU A 65 -0.02 -5.69 -19.04
CA LEU A 65 -1.04 -5.50 -18.00
C LEU A 65 -1.91 -6.75 -17.84
N SER A 66 -2.34 -7.37 -18.94
CA SER A 66 -3.16 -8.61 -18.88
C SER A 66 -2.41 -9.77 -18.23
N ARG A 67 -1.09 -9.87 -18.48
CA ARG A 67 -0.24 -10.85 -17.78
C ARG A 67 -0.16 -10.55 -16.29
N HIS A 68 0.03 -9.28 -15.93
CA HIS A 68 0.05 -8.86 -14.53
C HIS A 68 -1.28 -9.21 -13.84
N VAL A 69 -2.44 -8.93 -14.44
CA VAL A 69 -3.75 -9.35 -13.90
C VAL A 69 -3.79 -10.87 -13.64
N SER A 70 -3.26 -11.67 -14.57
CA SER A 70 -3.20 -13.12 -14.40
C SER A 70 -2.28 -13.57 -13.27
N ASP A 71 -1.23 -12.81 -12.97
CA ASP A 71 -0.32 -13.06 -11.85
C ASP A 71 -1.02 -12.72 -10.53
N GLU A 72 -1.61 -11.53 -10.40
CA GLU A 72 -2.30 -11.11 -9.18
C GLU A 72 -3.47 -12.02 -8.82
N ALA A 73 -4.26 -12.43 -9.82
CA ALA A 73 -5.37 -13.35 -9.61
C ALA A 73 -4.88 -14.69 -9.04
N ARG A 74 -3.69 -15.12 -9.46
CA ARG A 74 -3.06 -16.36 -9.03
C ARG A 74 -2.40 -16.23 -7.66
N HIS A 75 -1.83 -15.08 -7.33
CA HIS A 75 -1.35 -14.78 -5.97
C HIS A 75 -2.50 -14.75 -4.98
N ALA A 76 -3.59 -14.05 -5.32
CA ALA A 76 -4.82 -14.02 -4.54
C ALA A 76 -5.35 -15.43 -4.29
N LEU A 77 -5.34 -16.30 -5.32
CA LEU A 77 -5.73 -17.70 -5.19
C LEU A 77 -4.84 -18.45 -4.18
N TRP A 78 -3.51 -18.41 -4.33
CA TRP A 78 -2.61 -19.13 -3.42
C TRP A 78 -2.74 -18.65 -1.98
N LEU A 79 -2.91 -17.34 -1.75
CA LEU A 79 -3.14 -16.80 -0.42
C LEU A 79 -4.51 -17.20 0.14
N THR A 80 -5.54 -17.27 -0.72
CA THR A 80 -6.88 -17.75 -0.32
C THR A 80 -6.82 -19.21 0.10
N GLU A 81 -6.20 -20.07 -0.71
CA GLU A 81 -6.02 -21.50 -0.40
C GLU A 81 -5.26 -21.66 0.93
N LEU A 82 -4.15 -20.94 1.11
CA LEU A 82 -3.39 -20.93 2.35
C LEU A 82 -4.26 -20.56 3.56
N LEU A 83 -5.00 -19.45 3.48
CA LEU A 83 -5.84 -18.98 4.59
C LEU A 83 -6.96 -19.96 4.93
N VAL A 84 -7.60 -20.55 3.92
CA VAL A 84 -8.64 -21.58 4.11
C VAL A 84 -8.05 -22.82 4.80
N GLU A 85 -6.89 -23.29 4.36
CA GLU A 85 -6.21 -24.44 4.97
C GLU A 85 -5.78 -24.17 6.42
N LEU A 86 -5.40 -22.93 6.74
CA LEU A 86 -5.06 -22.52 8.10
C LEU A 86 -6.30 -22.32 8.99
N GLY A 87 -7.50 -22.29 8.41
CA GLY A 87 -8.75 -22.00 9.11
C GLY A 87 -8.88 -20.52 9.51
N ALA A 88 -8.22 -19.62 8.79
CA ALA A 88 -8.28 -18.18 9.02
C ALA A 88 -9.57 -17.58 8.44
N ASP A 89 -10.00 -16.44 8.99
CA ASP A 89 -11.07 -15.64 8.41
C ASP A 89 -10.59 -14.96 7.11
N ILE A 90 -11.35 -15.17 6.03
CA ILE A 90 -11.09 -14.64 4.69
C ILE A 90 -11.98 -13.44 4.34
N GLY A 91 -12.74 -12.90 5.31
CA GLY A 91 -13.48 -11.66 5.17
C GLY A 91 -12.59 -10.44 4.87
N THR A 92 -13.19 -9.26 4.82
CA THR A 92 -12.43 -8.01 4.65
C THR A 92 -11.50 -7.81 5.86
N PRO A 93 -10.18 -7.63 5.65
CA PRO A 93 -9.25 -7.49 6.76
C PRO A 93 -9.57 -6.24 7.60
N PRO A 94 -9.48 -6.32 8.94
CA PRO A 94 -9.88 -5.22 9.83
C PRO A 94 -8.86 -4.09 9.87
N GLY A 95 -9.32 -2.85 10.02
CA GLY A 95 -8.51 -1.63 10.17
C GLY A 95 -8.48 -0.79 8.89
N ILE A 96 -7.72 0.30 8.89
CA ILE A 96 -7.59 1.14 7.69
C ILE A 96 -6.91 0.33 6.59
N SER A 97 -7.52 0.36 5.40
CA SER A 97 -6.96 -0.23 4.19
C SER A 97 -5.91 0.73 3.64
N TYR A 98 -4.66 0.27 3.58
CA TYR A 98 -3.56 0.98 2.92
C TYR A 98 -3.96 1.40 1.50
N ILE A 99 -4.64 0.49 0.80
CA ILE A 99 -5.12 0.71 -0.56
C ILE A 99 -6.19 1.78 -0.61
N ASP A 100 -7.15 1.78 0.32
CA ASP A 100 -8.24 2.76 0.29
C ASP A 100 -7.71 4.17 0.60
N GLU A 101 -6.76 4.28 1.52
CA GLU A 101 -6.07 5.55 1.79
C GLU A 101 -5.21 6.00 0.61
N PHE A 102 -4.54 5.05 -0.06
CA PHE A 102 -3.80 5.33 -1.29
C PHE A 102 -4.74 5.84 -2.40
N GLU A 103 -5.88 5.17 -2.60
CA GLU A 103 -6.93 5.54 -3.55
C GLU A 103 -7.54 6.92 -3.27
N ARG A 104 -7.69 7.27 -1.99
CA ARG A 104 -8.16 8.59 -1.55
C ARG A 104 -7.17 9.72 -1.89
N LEU A 105 -5.87 9.42 -1.77
CA LEU A 105 -4.81 10.40 -2.00
C LEU A 105 -4.48 10.59 -3.48
N ILE A 106 -4.81 9.64 -4.36
CA ILE A 106 -4.67 9.82 -5.80
C ILE A 106 -5.80 10.70 -6.36
N ASP A 107 -5.50 11.43 -7.42
CA ASP A 107 -6.49 12.22 -8.15
C ASP A 107 -6.90 11.46 -9.42
N GLN A 108 -7.90 10.59 -9.30
CA GLN A 108 -8.35 9.76 -10.42
C GLN A 108 -9.09 10.57 -11.50
N GLN A 109 -9.74 11.69 -11.14
CA GLN A 109 -10.60 12.44 -12.04
C GLN A 109 -9.81 13.28 -13.05
N THR A 110 -8.65 13.78 -12.65
CA THR A 110 -7.81 14.63 -13.51
C THR A 110 -7.23 13.91 -14.73
N TYR A 111 -7.14 12.57 -14.69
CA TYR A 111 -6.47 11.77 -15.73
C TYR A 111 -7.40 11.04 -16.70
N GLN A 112 -8.71 11.06 -16.44
CA GLN A 112 -9.72 10.44 -17.30
C GLN A 112 -10.28 11.40 -18.36
N GLN A 113 -9.80 12.65 -18.42
CA GLN A 113 -10.26 13.65 -19.39
C GLN A 113 -9.67 13.41 -20.79
N GLU A 114 -10.49 13.56 -21.83
CA GLU A 114 -10.07 13.48 -23.23
C GLU A 114 -8.89 14.44 -23.50
N GLY A 115 -7.82 13.93 -24.11
CA GLY A 115 -6.57 14.67 -24.36
C GLY A 115 -5.50 14.52 -23.29
N ARG A 116 -5.77 13.85 -22.15
CA ARG A 116 -4.79 13.57 -21.08
C ARG A 116 -4.49 12.09 -20.85
N LEU A 117 -4.94 11.21 -21.76
CA LEU A 117 -4.79 9.75 -21.61
C LEU A 117 -3.34 9.32 -21.32
N GLU A 118 -2.35 9.89 -22.02
CA GLU A 118 -0.95 9.55 -21.79
C GLU A 118 -0.45 9.97 -20.39
N ASP A 119 -0.91 11.12 -19.88
CA ASP A 119 -0.61 11.54 -18.52
C ASP A 119 -1.26 10.59 -17.50
N GLY A 120 -2.47 10.12 -17.79
CA GLY A 120 -3.16 9.10 -17.00
C GLY A 120 -2.46 7.75 -17.00
N VAL A 121 -1.92 7.32 -18.14
CA VAL A 121 -1.11 6.09 -18.22
C VAL A 121 0.19 6.24 -17.43
N ILE A 122 0.88 7.39 -17.50
CA ILE A 122 2.08 7.65 -16.69
C ILE A 122 1.74 7.59 -15.19
N ALA A 123 0.63 8.24 -14.79
CA ALA A 123 0.13 8.25 -13.43
C ALA A 123 -0.18 6.83 -12.93
N ALA A 124 -0.97 6.07 -13.67
CA ALA A 124 -1.34 4.70 -13.32
C ALA A 124 -0.12 3.77 -13.24
N LEU A 125 0.81 3.84 -14.20
CA LEU A 125 2.04 3.05 -14.16
C LEU A 125 2.97 3.46 -13.00
N ALA A 126 3.05 4.75 -12.66
CA ALA A 126 3.81 5.20 -11.51
C ALA A 126 3.19 4.70 -10.20
N SER A 127 1.85 4.77 -10.10
CA SER A 127 1.04 4.25 -9.00
C SER A 127 1.28 2.77 -8.78
N ILE A 128 1.05 1.95 -9.80
CA ILE A 128 1.33 0.51 -9.77
C ILE A 128 2.77 0.29 -9.34
N ASN A 129 3.75 0.94 -9.97
CA ASN A 129 5.14 0.65 -9.68
C ASN A 129 5.59 0.97 -8.24
N VAL A 130 4.97 1.94 -7.56
CA VAL A 130 5.30 2.23 -6.15
C VAL A 130 4.63 1.24 -5.19
N THR A 131 3.39 0.80 -5.47
CA THR A 131 2.70 -0.22 -4.67
C THR A 131 3.40 -1.58 -4.81
N GLU A 132 3.79 -1.98 -6.03
CA GLU A 132 4.57 -3.20 -6.29
C GLU A 132 5.91 -3.21 -5.51
N LYS A 133 6.59 -2.05 -5.44
CA LYS A 133 7.84 -1.93 -4.68
C LYS A 133 7.61 -2.14 -3.19
N ARG A 134 6.49 -1.65 -2.65
CA ARG A 134 6.11 -1.87 -1.26
C ARG A 134 5.79 -3.34 -1.01
N GLY A 135 5.01 -3.97 -1.88
CA GLY A 135 4.72 -5.41 -1.85
C GLY A 135 6.00 -6.24 -1.80
N CYS A 136 6.93 -6.00 -2.74
CA CYS A 136 8.26 -6.60 -2.75
C CYS A 136 9.03 -6.43 -1.43
N GLU A 137 9.05 -5.22 -0.86
CA GLU A 137 9.73 -4.95 0.41
C GLU A 137 9.12 -5.80 1.54
N TYR A 138 7.79 -5.85 1.60
CA TYR A 138 7.04 -6.60 2.60
C TYR A 138 7.25 -8.10 2.46
N PHE A 139 7.10 -8.67 1.26
CA PHE A 139 7.35 -10.09 1.02
C PHE A 139 8.79 -10.49 1.36
N ALA A 140 9.78 -9.66 0.97
CA ALA A 140 11.18 -9.91 1.32
C ALA A 140 11.41 -9.87 2.84
N ALA A 141 10.82 -8.90 3.54
CA ALA A 141 10.88 -8.79 4.99
C ALA A 141 10.19 -9.97 5.69
N HIS A 142 9.06 -10.43 5.15
CA HIS A 142 8.28 -11.54 5.69
C HIS A 142 9.01 -12.86 5.54
N LEU A 143 9.57 -13.13 4.36
CA LEU A 143 10.45 -14.29 4.13
C LEU A 143 11.67 -14.28 5.05
N HIS A 144 12.24 -13.11 5.33
CA HIS A 144 13.34 -12.99 6.28
C HIS A 144 12.88 -13.33 7.71
N ALA A 145 11.75 -12.77 8.17
CA ALA A 145 11.20 -13.05 9.49
C ALA A 145 10.83 -14.52 9.68
N LEU A 146 10.27 -15.18 8.65
CA LEU A 146 9.89 -16.60 8.68
C LEU A 146 11.08 -17.56 8.70
N LYS A 147 12.25 -17.14 8.19
CA LYS A 147 13.49 -17.93 8.33
C LYS A 147 14.00 -17.95 9.76
N ASP A 148 13.82 -16.86 10.49
CA ASP A 148 14.27 -16.73 11.88
C ASP A 148 13.21 -17.24 12.88
N ALA A 149 11.96 -17.42 12.45
CA ALA A 149 10.87 -17.94 13.26
C ALA A 149 10.95 -19.48 13.46
N PRO A 150 10.25 -20.05 14.48
CA PRO A 150 10.12 -21.50 14.62
C PRO A 150 9.59 -22.14 13.34
N GLN A 151 10.24 -23.21 12.88
CA GLN A 151 9.91 -23.92 11.63
C GLN A 151 8.74 -24.89 11.84
N THR A 152 7.59 -24.37 12.24
CA THR A 152 6.34 -25.13 12.33
C THR A 152 5.81 -25.46 10.93
N PRO A 153 4.96 -26.49 10.77
CA PRO A 153 4.35 -26.80 9.48
C PRO A 153 3.59 -25.60 8.88
N GLU A 154 2.92 -24.82 9.73
CA GLU A 154 2.25 -23.57 9.37
C GLU A 154 3.23 -22.54 8.80
N ASN A 155 4.31 -22.21 9.53
CA ASN A 155 5.28 -21.20 9.08
C ASN A 155 6.02 -21.62 7.81
N ILE A 156 6.30 -22.92 7.65
CA ILE A 156 6.88 -23.48 6.42
C ILE A 156 5.92 -23.25 5.25
N LYS A 157 4.64 -23.59 5.41
CA LYS A 157 3.64 -23.43 4.34
C LYS A 157 3.43 -21.96 3.95
N ILE A 158 3.39 -21.05 4.93
CA ILE A 158 3.29 -19.61 4.68
C ILE A 158 4.53 -19.12 3.92
N ARG A 159 5.74 -19.49 4.38
CA ARG A 159 6.99 -19.11 3.72
C ARG A 159 7.03 -19.60 2.28
N ASP A 160 6.66 -20.84 2.04
CA ASP A 160 6.72 -21.46 0.72
C ASP A 160 5.71 -20.80 -0.24
N THR A 161 4.53 -20.41 0.28
CA THR A 161 3.53 -19.63 -0.47
C THR A 161 4.06 -18.26 -0.86
N ILE A 162 4.61 -17.50 0.09
CA ILE A 162 5.19 -16.17 -0.18
C ILE A 162 6.39 -16.28 -1.13
N ALA A 163 7.22 -17.32 -0.98
CA ALA A 163 8.38 -17.54 -1.83
C ALA A 163 8.00 -17.85 -3.29
N ARG A 164 6.78 -18.34 -3.52
CA ARG A 164 6.22 -18.56 -4.85
C ARG A 164 5.76 -17.27 -5.51
N ILE A 165 5.18 -16.35 -4.73
CA ILE A 165 4.68 -15.03 -5.17
C ILE A 165 5.84 -14.08 -5.48
N PHE A 166 6.81 -13.99 -4.57
CA PHE A 166 7.84 -12.96 -4.58
C PHE A 166 8.64 -12.78 -5.90
N PRO A 167 9.01 -13.84 -6.66
CA PRO A 167 9.67 -13.66 -7.95
C PRO A 167 8.81 -12.94 -9.00
N GLU A 168 7.48 -13.14 -8.97
CA GLU A 168 6.54 -12.54 -9.92
C GLU A 168 6.40 -11.02 -9.63
N GLU A 169 6.25 -10.65 -8.36
CA GLU A 169 6.29 -9.26 -7.85
C GLU A 169 7.55 -8.50 -8.28
N VAL A 170 8.72 -9.13 -8.17
CA VAL A 170 9.98 -8.54 -8.64
C VAL A 170 9.93 -8.32 -10.16
N GLY A 171 9.27 -9.22 -10.89
CA GLY A 171 8.95 -9.06 -12.30
C GLY A 171 8.06 -7.84 -12.56
N HIS A 172 7.04 -7.64 -11.73
CA HIS A 172 6.09 -6.52 -11.78
C HIS A 172 6.78 -5.17 -11.67
N VAL A 173 7.60 -5.01 -10.62
CA VAL A 173 8.43 -3.81 -10.44
C VAL A 173 9.33 -3.56 -11.65
N ARG A 174 9.96 -4.61 -12.19
CA ARG A 174 10.89 -4.47 -13.33
C ARG A 174 10.17 -4.02 -14.59
N TRP A 175 9.01 -4.61 -14.92
CA TRP A 175 8.31 -4.26 -16.16
C TRP A 175 7.69 -2.87 -16.10
N GLY A 176 7.09 -2.47 -14.97
CA GLY A 176 6.57 -1.12 -14.78
C GLY A 176 7.67 -0.05 -14.90
N ASN A 177 8.86 -0.30 -14.34
CA ASN A 177 10.00 0.60 -14.50
C ASN A 177 10.47 0.69 -15.95
N ARG A 178 10.42 -0.41 -16.72
CA ARG A 178 10.76 -0.38 -18.14
C ARG A 178 9.81 0.51 -18.94
N TRP A 179 8.49 0.39 -18.73
CA TRP A 179 7.51 1.24 -19.41
C TRP A 179 7.67 2.71 -19.06
N LEU A 180 7.78 3.05 -17.77
CA LEU A 180 8.04 4.43 -17.35
C LEU A 180 9.33 4.99 -17.98
N ALA A 181 10.39 4.18 -18.07
CA ALA A 181 11.64 4.58 -18.72
C ALA A 181 11.49 4.76 -20.24
N GLN A 182 10.69 3.95 -20.92
CA GLN A 182 10.40 4.12 -22.34
C GLN A 182 9.60 5.40 -22.60
N MET A 183 8.58 5.68 -21.78
CA MET A 183 7.81 6.92 -21.88
C MET A 183 8.70 8.15 -21.63
N ALA A 184 9.56 8.11 -20.61
CA ALA A 184 10.51 9.18 -20.31
C ALA A 184 11.52 9.46 -21.44
N LYS A 185 11.78 8.50 -22.34
CA LYS A 185 12.69 8.68 -23.49
C LYS A 185 12.03 9.38 -24.68
N LYS A 186 10.70 9.53 -24.71
CA LYS A 186 9.98 10.13 -25.84
C LYS A 186 10.34 11.61 -26.05
N SER A 187 10.42 12.39 -24.98
CA SER A 187 10.86 13.80 -25.01
C SER A 187 11.26 14.30 -23.63
N LEU A 188 11.88 15.49 -23.55
CA LEU A 188 12.20 16.13 -22.28
C LEU A 188 10.94 16.36 -21.42
N GLN A 189 9.84 16.77 -22.05
CA GLN A 189 8.55 16.94 -21.40
C GLN A 189 8.03 15.63 -20.79
N HIS A 190 8.15 14.51 -21.50
CA HIS A 190 7.75 13.20 -20.95
C HIS A 190 8.63 12.77 -19.80
N LYS A 191 9.94 13.02 -19.89
CA LYS A 191 10.88 12.75 -18.80
C LYS A 191 10.46 13.49 -17.53
N GLU A 192 10.12 14.78 -17.63
CA GLU A 192 9.65 15.57 -16.49
C GLU A 192 8.33 15.06 -15.93
N LYS A 193 7.37 14.70 -16.79
CA LYS A 193 6.09 14.10 -16.37
C LYS A 193 6.29 12.79 -15.60
N VAL A 194 7.11 11.88 -16.12
CA VAL A 194 7.41 10.60 -15.47
C VAL A 194 8.13 10.80 -14.14
N GLU A 195 9.14 11.66 -14.08
CA GLU A 195 9.88 11.90 -12.83
C GLU A 195 9.05 12.67 -11.79
N ARG A 196 8.09 13.50 -12.23
CA ARG A 196 7.11 14.09 -11.32
C ARG A 196 6.14 13.04 -10.79
N ALA A 197 5.55 12.22 -11.66
CA ALA A 197 4.65 11.15 -11.24
C ALA A 197 5.34 10.19 -10.25
N LYS A 198 6.56 9.73 -10.53
CA LYS A 198 7.32 8.88 -9.59
C LYS A 198 7.48 9.52 -8.20
N ARG A 199 7.77 10.82 -8.13
CA ARG A 199 7.92 11.54 -6.86
C ARG A 199 6.59 11.67 -6.12
N GLN A 200 5.55 12.07 -6.84
CA GLN A 200 4.20 12.24 -6.29
C GLN A 200 3.64 10.93 -5.77
N TYR A 201 3.63 9.88 -6.59
CA TYR A 201 3.09 8.59 -6.20
C TYR A 201 3.94 7.93 -5.10
N ALA A 202 5.25 8.14 -5.05
CA ALA A 202 6.06 7.68 -3.91
C ALA A 202 5.72 8.41 -2.60
N ALA A 203 5.39 9.71 -2.65
CA ALA A 203 4.93 10.44 -1.48
C ALA A 203 3.53 9.98 -1.04
N ILE A 204 2.62 9.77 -1.99
CA ILE A 204 1.28 9.22 -1.73
C ILE A 204 1.38 7.82 -1.10
N GLU A 205 2.22 6.96 -1.67
CA GLU A 205 2.48 5.62 -1.15
C GLU A 205 2.95 5.66 0.30
N GLN A 206 3.95 6.49 0.60
CA GLN A 206 4.46 6.64 1.95
C GLN A 206 3.40 7.19 2.92
N ALA A 207 2.62 8.19 2.48
CA ALA A 207 1.55 8.78 3.26
C ALA A 207 0.47 7.75 3.62
N ALA A 208 0.01 6.98 2.63
CA ALA A 208 -0.99 5.93 2.81
C ALA A 208 -0.48 4.81 3.72
N TYR A 209 0.78 4.41 3.52
CA TYR A 209 1.44 3.40 4.33
C TYR A 209 1.51 3.80 5.80
N GLU A 210 1.93 5.03 6.10
CA GLU A 210 2.01 5.53 7.46
C GLU A 210 0.63 5.69 8.10
N ALA A 211 -0.36 6.19 7.35
CA ALA A 211 -1.72 6.32 7.84
C ALA A 211 -2.34 4.96 8.22
N GLY A 212 -2.03 3.89 7.47
CA GLY A 212 -2.45 2.52 7.78
C GLY A 212 -1.82 1.94 9.05
N MET A 213 -0.69 2.49 9.49
CA MET A 213 -0.02 2.09 10.75
C MET A 213 -0.34 3.01 11.93
N ASP A 214 -0.91 4.19 11.67
CA ASP A 214 -1.05 5.24 12.67
C ASP A 214 -2.47 5.34 13.22
N ILE A 215 -2.68 4.62 14.33
CA ILE A 215 -3.91 4.67 15.13
C ILE A 215 -3.76 5.55 16.38
N MET A 216 -2.58 6.15 16.61
CA MET A 216 -2.25 6.86 17.85
C MET A 216 -2.81 8.29 17.86
N ALA A 217 -2.87 8.93 19.04
CA ALA A 217 -3.16 10.36 19.11
C ALA A 217 -2.11 11.20 18.35
N GLY A 218 -2.56 12.27 17.70
CA GLY A 218 -1.74 13.07 16.78
C GLY A 218 -1.58 12.48 15.38
N ALA A 219 -2.27 11.37 15.07
CA ALA A 219 -2.30 10.81 13.71
C ALA A 219 -2.89 11.81 12.71
N GLU A 220 -3.85 12.62 13.13
CA GLU A 220 -4.47 13.67 12.33
C GLU A 220 -3.43 14.73 11.90
N LEU A 221 -2.53 15.14 12.81
CA LEU A 221 -1.46 16.09 12.51
C LEU A 221 -0.38 15.49 11.59
N ARG A 222 -0.04 14.21 11.79
CA ARG A 222 0.91 13.50 10.91
C ARG A 222 0.34 13.28 9.51
N ARG A 223 -0.94 12.91 9.41
CA ARG A 223 -1.65 12.82 8.12
C ARG A 223 -1.75 14.17 7.42
N LEU A 224 -1.95 15.26 8.18
CA LEU A 224 -1.90 16.61 7.63
C LEU A 224 -0.50 16.92 7.06
N ASN A 225 0.57 16.60 7.80
CA ASN A 225 1.94 16.78 7.31
C ASN A 225 2.18 15.97 6.02
N ASN A 226 1.74 14.71 6.00
CA ASN A 226 1.86 13.85 4.82
C ASN A 226 1.07 14.40 3.63
N LEU A 227 -0.11 14.98 3.86
CA LEU A 227 -0.89 15.64 2.81
C LEU A 227 -0.15 16.85 2.21
N LEU A 228 0.53 17.64 3.05
CA LEU A 228 1.38 18.74 2.60
C LEU A 228 2.60 18.26 1.81
N GLU A 229 3.27 17.19 2.29
CA GLU A 229 4.40 16.60 1.57
C GLU A 229 4.00 16.08 0.18
N VAL A 230 2.81 15.49 0.05
CA VAL A 230 2.26 15.11 -1.26
C VAL A 230 1.98 16.35 -2.11
N ALA A 231 1.30 17.36 -1.57
CA ALA A 231 1.01 18.59 -2.31
C ALA A 231 2.30 19.29 -2.80
N ASP A 232 3.40 19.19 -2.05
CA ASP A 232 4.68 19.75 -2.43
C ASP A 232 5.32 19.09 -3.67
N THR A 233 4.88 17.89 -4.03
CA THR A 233 5.31 17.24 -5.28
C THR A 233 4.56 17.73 -6.52
N MET A 234 3.46 18.47 -6.33
CA MET A 234 2.58 18.96 -7.39
C MET A 234 2.96 20.38 -7.87
N PRO A 235 2.57 20.76 -9.10
CA PRO A 235 2.64 22.14 -9.55
C PRO A 235 1.87 23.09 -8.64
N LEU A 236 2.40 24.31 -8.45
CA LEU A 236 1.85 25.29 -7.48
C LEU A 236 0.36 25.57 -7.65
N TRP A 237 -0.15 25.54 -8.88
CA TRP A 237 -1.56 25.81 -9.19
C TRP A 237 -2.51 24.64 -8.89
N GLU A 238 -2.02 23.40 -8.83
CA GLU A 238 -2.82 22.20 -8.50
C GLU A 238 -2.96 22.01 -6.98
N ARG A 239 -2.01 22.54 -6.19
CA ARG A 239 -1.97 22.34 -4.73
C ARG A 239 -3.22 22.83 -3.99
N PRO A 240 -3.77 24.03 -4.24
CA PRO A 240 -4.90 24.54 -3.47
C PRO A 240 -6.13 23.65 -3.64
N GLN A 241 -6.42 23.21 -4.86
CA GLN A 241 -7.53 22.31 -5.15
C GLN A 241 -7.32 20.95 -4.49
N TYR A 242 -6.14 20.35 -4.67
CA TYR A 242 -5.79 19.05 -4.07
C TYR A 242 -5.98 19.06 -2.54
N LEU A 243 -5.52 20.11 -1.87
CA LEU A 243 -5.68 20.29 -0.43
C LEU A 243 -7.14 20.51 -0.04
N MET A 244 -7.89 21.36 -0.74
CA MET A 244 -9.30 21.61 -0.43
C MET A 244 -10.15 20.35 -0.51
N GLU A 245 -9.90 19.50 -1.50
CA GLU A 245 -10.62 18.22 -1.67
C GLU A 245 -10.32 17.23 -0.54
N ARG A 246 -9.07 17.14 -0.09
CA ARG A 246 -8.60 16.04 0.79
C ARG A 246 -8.46 16.43 2.26
N LEU A 247 -8.40 17.72 2.58
CA LEU A 247 -8.25 18.22 3.94
C LEU A 247 -9.44 17.84 4.86
N PRO A 248 -10.71 17.95 4.44
CA PRO A 248 -11.85 17.61 5.30
C PRO A 248 -11.80 16.15 5.76
N GLU A 249 -11.59 15.22 4.83
CA GLU A 249 -11.50 13.78 5.11
C GLU A 249 -10.26 13.43 5.96
N THR A 250 -9.15 14.16 5.76
CA THR A 250 -7.91 13.97 6.53
C THR A 250 -8.08 14.36 8.01
N LEU A 251 -8.81 15.45 8.28
CA LEU A 251 -9.03 15.96 9.64
C LEU A 251 -10.18 15.25 10.37
N LEU A 252 -11.21 14.83 9.64
CA LEU A 252 -12.45 14.28 10.21
C LEU A 252 -12.59 12.76 10.03
N SER A 253 -11.54 12.06 9.59
CA SER A 253 -11.53 10.64 9.21
C SER A 253 -12.37 9.74 10.15
N PRO A 254 -13.61 9.39 9.77
CA PRO A 254 -14.48 8.58 10.62
C PRO A 254 -13.92 7.16 10.81
N GLU A 255 -13.25 6.64 9.79
CA GLU A 255 -12.58 5.33 9.81
C GLU A 255 -11.44 5.27 10.82
N LEU A 256 -10.67 6.35 10.99
CA LEU A 256 -9.64 6.42 12.03
C LEU A 256 -10.27 6.31 13.42
N GLN A 257 -11.37 7.04 13.67
CA GLN A 257 -12.07 6.97 14.95
C GLN A 257 -12.68 5.59 15.19
N LEU A 258 -13.32 5.00 14.17
CA LEU A 258 -13.87 3.65 14.23
C LEU A 258 -12.77 2.60 14.49
N THR A 259 -11.64 2.73 13.82
CA THR A 259 -10.49 1.83 14.00
C THR A 259 -9.94 1.94 15.42
N ARG A 260 -9.80 3.15 15.97
CA ARG A 260 -9.38 3.35 17.36
C ARG A 260 -10.34 2.70 18.35
N LEU A 261 -11.65 2.86 18.14
CA LEU A 261 -12.69 2.22 18.96
C LEU A 261 -12.60 0.69 18.89
N ASN A 262 -12.48 0.12 17.70
CA ASN A 262 -12.38 -1.33 17.50
C ASN A 262 -11.11 -1.91 18.13
N VAL A 263 -9.96 -1.25 17.96
CA VAL A 263 -8.71 -1.69 18.59
C VAL A 263 -8.82 -1.58 20.11
N ALA A 264 -9.39 -0.48 20.63
CA ALA A 264 -9.60 -0.31 22.06
C ALA A 264 -10.53 -1.39 22.64
N GLN A 265 -11.63 -1.70 21.95
CA GLN A 265 -12.56 -2.74 22.35
C GLN A 265 -11.91 -4.12 22.36
N ARG A 266 -11.20 -4.51 21.29
CA ARG A 266 -10.50 -5.80 21.24
C ARG A 266 -9.40 -5.93 22.30
N ALA A 267 -8.66 -4.85 22.53
CA ALA A 267 -7.63 -4.83 23.58
C ALA A 267 -8.25 -4.98 24.97
N TRP A 268 -9.37 -4.31 25.23
CA TRP A 268 -10.14 -4.46 26.46
C TRP A 268 -10.69 -5.88 26.64
N GLU A 269 -11.28 -6.46 25.59
CA GLU A 269 -11.84 -7.83 25.63
C GLU A 269 -10.76 -8.90 25.85
N ARG A 270 -9.54 -8.68 25.34
CA ARG A 270 -8.41 -9.62 25.46
C ARG A 270 -7.72 -9.54 26.84
N ASP A 271 -7.40 -8.34 27.31
CA ASP A 271 -6.73 -8.11 28.60
C ASP A 271 -7.02 -6.68 29.12
N PRO A 272 -8.07 -6.50 29.95
CA PRO A 272 -8.45 -5.20 30.49
C PRO A 272 -7.36 -4.52 31.31
N GLN A 273 -6.47 -5.30 31.93
CA GLN A 273 -5.43 -4.79 32.82
C GLN A 273 -4.28 -4.19 32.00
N ILE A 274 -3.82 -4.90 30.96
CA ILE A 274 -2.84 -4.39 30.00
C ILE A 274 -3.38 -3.16 29.24
N PHE A 275 -4.68 -3.13 28.93
CA PHE A 275 -5.31 -1.99 28.29
C PHE A 275 -5.16 -0.70 29.11
N MET A 276 -5.47 -0.75 30.41
CA MET A 276 -5.35 0.42 31.29
C MET A 276 -3.90 0.85 31.51
N GLU A 277 -2.97 -0.10 31.58
CA GLU A 277 -1.55 0.20 31.88
C GLU A 277 -0.74 0.63 30.67
N LYS A 278 -1.06 0.17 29.46
CA LYS A 278 -0.25 0.42 28.25
C LYS A 278 -0.98 1.19 27.17
N PHE A 279 -2.25 0.88 26.93
CA PHE A 279 -3.00 1.45 25.81
C PHE A 279 -3.47 2.88 26.13
N VAL A 280 -4.10 3.09 27.30
CA VAL A 280 -4.56 4.43 27.73
C VAL A 280 -3.42 5.46 27.79
N PRO A 281 -2.24 5.17 28.39
CA PRO A 281 -1.11 6.11 28.38
C PRO A 281 -0.56 6.38 26.98
N MET A 282 -0.57 5.39 26.08
CA MET A 282 -0.09 5.53 24.71
C MET A 282 -0.97 6.48 23.88
N PHE A 283 -2.29 6.47 24.13
CA PHE A 283 -3.23 7.43 23.54
C PHE A 283 -3.10 8.83 24.15
N LEU A 284 -2.91 8.94 25.46
CA LEU A 284 -2.81 10.25 26.12
C LEU A 284 -1.44 10.94 25.93
N ASN A 285 -0.36 10.18 25.81
CA ASN A 285 0.98 10.73 25.59
C ASN A 285 1.16 11.34 24.19
N GLY A 286 0.34 10.94 23.21
CA GLY A 286 0.31 11.58 21.89
C GLY A 286 -0.26 13.01 21.89
N LEU A 287 -0.90 13.45 22.99
CA LEU A 287 -1.38 14.82 23.17
C LEU A 287 -0.35 15.76 23.82
N LYS A 288 0.80 15.23 24.26
CA LYS A 288 1.82 15.96 25.05
C LYS A 288 3.03 16.45 24.23
N ARG A 289 2.95 16.54 22.91
CA ARG A 289 4.00 17.12 22.06
C ARG A 289 3.42 18.05 21.01
#